data_AF-A0A1H6FGN8-F1
#
_entry.id   AF-A0A1H6FGN8-F1
#
_cell.length_a   1.000
_cell.length_b   1.000
_cell.length_c   1.000
_cell.angle_alpha   90.00
_cell.angle_beta   90.00
_cell.angle_gamma   90.00
#
_symmetry.space_group_name_H-M   'P 1'
#
loop_
_entity.id
_entity.type
_entity.pdbx_description
1 polymer ?
#
loop_
_entity_poly.entity_id
_entity_poly.type
_entity_poly.pdbx_seq_one_letter_code
_entity_poly.pdbx_strand_id
1 'polypeptide(L)' 'MQIANPIYDSVFKFLQEDSASAVLLLSAMIDEPIESLDFLPQENMLQLDQCSLMVYCLDFCTKIKTKKQAIEEKYKLIA' A
#
# COMPACT_ATOMS: atom_id res chain seq x y z
N MET A 1 -21.22 -8.38 7.82
CA MET A 1 -20.59 -8.67 6.52
C MET A 1 -19.70 -9.89 6.72
N GLN A 2 -19.91 -10.98 5.98
CA GLN A 2 -18.98 -12.13 6.03
C GLN A 2 -17.89 -11.90 5.00
N ILE A 3 -16.65 -11.74 5.46
CA ILE A 3 -15.49 -11.52 4.59
C ILE A 3 -14.93 -12.90 4.24
N ALA A 4 -14.93 -13.23 2.95
CA ALA A 4 -14.46 -14.53 2.47
C ALA A 4 -12.96 -14.77 2.73
N ASN A 5 -12.19 -13.70 2.97
CA ASN A 5 -10.77 -13.77 3.25
C ASN A 5 -10.39 -13.01 4.55
N PRO A 6 -10.57 -13.63 5.72
CA PRO A 6 -10.37 -12.97 7.02
C PRO A 6 -8.92 -12.55 7.29
N ILE A 7 -7.95 -13.15 6.61
CA ILE A 7 -6.53 -12.78 6.71
C ILE A 7 -6.29 -11.39 6.11
N TYR A 8 -6.93 -11.07 4.99
CA TYR A 8 -6.79 -9.77 4.34
C TYR A 8 -7.36 -8.65 5.20
N ASP A 9 -8.55 -8.85 5.78
CA ASP A 9 -9.17 -7.85 6.67
C ASP A 9 -8.28 -7.54 7.87
N SER A 10 -7.74 -8.57 8.51
CA SER A 10 -6.88 -8.40 9.69
C SER A 10 -5.58 -7.67 9.33
N VAL A 11 -4.88 -8.09 8.26
CA VAL A 11 -3.61 -7.48 7.85
C VAL A 11 -3.81 -6.02 7.43
N PHE A 12 -4.82 -5.71 6.60
CA PHE A 12 -5.08 -4.34 6.17
C PHE A 12 -5.52 -3.45 7.32
N LYS A 13 -6.34 -3.98 8.24
CA LYS A 13 -6.73 -3.25 9.44
C LYS A 13 -5.53 -2.88 10.30
N PHE A 14 -4.60 -3.81 10.52
CA PHE A 14 -3.35 -3.51 11.23
C PHE A 14 -2.49 -2.48 10.51
N LEU A 15 -2.40 -2.56 9.17
CA LEU A 15 -1.65 -1.57 8.38
C LEU A 15 -2.29 -0.17 8.45
N GLN A 16 -3.62 -0.07 8.53
CA GLN A 16 -4.34 1.19 8.67
C GLN A 16 -4.31 1.76 10.10
N GLU A 17 -4.30 0.91 11.13
CA GLU A 17 -4.26 1.32 12.54
C GLU A 17 -2.90 1.92 12.93
N ASP A 18 -1.80 1.37 12.40
CA ASP A 18 -0.44 1.86 12.63
C ASP A 18 0.31 2.07 11.31
N SER A 19 0.16 3.29 10.77
CA SER A 19 0.82 3.69 9.54
C SER A 19 2.36 3.72 9.65
N ALA A 20 2.93 3.91 10.84
CA ALA A 20 4.38 3.91 11.02
C ALA A 20 4.95 2.51 10.89
N SER A 21 4.29 1.52 11.52
CA SER A 21 4.63 0.10 11.36
C SER A 21 4.38 -0.37 9.93
N ALA A 22 3.30 0.09 9.28
CA ALA A 22 3.01 -0.21 7.88
C ALA A 22 4.11 0.30 6.94
N VAL A 23 4.56 1.54 7.11
CA VAL A 23 5.67 2.13 6.35
C VAL A 23 6.94 1.30 6.52
N LEU A 24 7.26 0.87 7.74
CA LEU A 24 8.45 0.07 8.05
C LEU A 24 8.41 -1.30 7.36
N LEU A 25 7.28 -2.01 7.48
CA LEU A 25 7.07 -3.31 6.86
C LEU A 25 7.13 -3.22 5.33
N LEU A 26 6.39 -2.27 4.75
CA LEU A 26 6.31 -2.11 3.30
C LEU A 26 7.64 -1.66 2.71
N SER A 27 8.36 -0.73 3.37
CA SER A 27 9.71 -0.31 2.95
C SER A 27 10.68 -1.49 2.94
N ALA A 28 10.58 -2.38 3.93
CA ALA A 28 11.41 -3.59 4.00
C ALA A 28 11.05 -4.61 2.89
N MET A 29 9.77 -4.73 2.54
CA MET A 29 9.33 -5.63 1.46
C MET A 29 9.79 -5.17 0.07
N ILE A 30 9.81 -3.86 -0.18
CA ILE A 30 10.18 -3.29 -1.49
C ILE A 30 11.66 -2.85 -1.59
N ASP A 31 12.42 -2.93 -0.49
CA ASP A 31 13.81 -2.45 -0.36
C ASP A 31 14.01 -0.98 -0.81
N GLU A 32 13.00 -0.15 -0.58
CA GLU A 32 13.02 1.29 -0.89
C GLU A 32 12.33 2.08 0.23
N PRO A 33 12.81 3.28 0.57
CA PRO A 33 12.18 4.12 1.58
C PRO A 33 10.86 4.71 1.07
N ILE A 34 9.80 4.54 1.86
CA ILE A 34 8.49 5.14 1.62
C ILE A 34 8.44 6.53 2.24
N GLU A 35 8.10 7.55 1.44
CA GLU A 35 7.92 8.94 1.89
C GLU A 35 6.50 9.18 2.43
N SER A 36 5.49 8.61 1.79
CA SER A 36 4.11 8.68 2.25
C SER A 36 3.33 7.42 1.84
N LEU A 37 2.38 7.05 2.69
CA LEU A 37 1.46 5.94 2.48
C LEU A 37 0.03 6.49 2.57
N ASP A 38 -0.66 6.49 1.43
CA ASP A 38 -2.03 6.98 1.30
C ASP A 38 -2.96 5.77 1.11
N PHE A 39 -3.80 5.52 2.12
CA PHE A 39 -4.84 4.50 2.07
C PHE A 39 -6.09 5.10 1.42
N LEU A 40 -6.29 4.86 0.13
CA LEU A 40 -7.48 5.30 -0.58
C LEU A 40 -8.41 4.10 -0.81
N PRO A 41 -9.69 4.15 -0.37
CA PRO A 41 -10.64 3.13 -0.75
C PRO A 41 -10.89 3.23 -2.26
N GLN A 42 -10.42 2.25 -3.01
CA GLN A 42 -10.71 2.14 -4.43
C GLN A 42 -11.77 1.07 -4.62
N GLU A 43 -13.04 1.45 -4.45
CA GLU A 43 -14.19 0.54 -4.59
C GLU A 43 -14.39 0.10 -6.05
N ASN A 44 -13.53 -0.78 -6.55
CA ASN A 44 -13.80 -1.53 -7.77
C ASN A 44 -14.69 -2.71 -7.40
N MET A 45 -16.01 -2.51 -7.49
CA MET A 45 -16.99 -3.58 -7.34
C MET A 45 -17.01 -4.42 -8.62
N LEU A 46 -16.25 -5.51 -8.64
CA LEU A 46 -16.41 -6.51 -9.69
C LEU A 46 -17.56 -7.45 -9.30
N GLN A 47 -18.68 -7.34 -10.02
CA GLN A 47 -19.68 -8.41 -10.01
C GLN A 47 -19.14 -9.55 -10.88
N LEU A 48 -18.79 -10.66 -10.23
CA LEU A 48 -18.50 -11.89 -10.94
C LEU A 48 -19.84 -12.53 -11.28
N ASP A 49 -20.24 -12.46 -12.56
CA ASP A 49 -21.54 -12.97 -13.06
C ASP A 49 -21.82 -14.44 -12.70
N GLN A 50 -20.81 -15.19 -12.25
CA GLN A 50 -20.87 -16.61 -11.91
C GLN A 50 -20.83 -16.91 -10.40
N CYS A 51 -20.72 -15.90 -9.52
CA CYS A 51 -20.67 -16.10 -8.07
C CYS A 51 -21.46 -15.00 -7.35
N SER A 52 -22.21 -15.35 -6.30
CA SER A 52 -22.89 -14.37 -5.42
C SER A 52 -21.92 -13.62 -4.50
N LEU A 53 -20.69 -13.39 -4.96
CA LEU A 53 -19.58 -12.81 -4.21
C LEU A 53 -19.31 -11.41 -4.75
N MET A 54 -19.26 -10.44 -3.82
CA MET A 54 -18.81 -9.09 -4.10
C MET A 54 -17.34 -8.99 -3.70
N VAL A 55 -16.47 -8.65 -4.65
CA VAL A 55 -15.05 -8.43 -4.39
C VAL A 55 -14.84 -6.93 -4.14
N TYR A 56 -14.36 -6.60 -2.94
CA TYR A 56 -13.83 -5.28 -2.64
C TYR A 56 -12.31 -5.31 -2.77
N CYS A 57 -11.76 -4.52 -3.68
CA CYS A 57 -10.33 -4.28 -3.75
C CYS A 57 -9.99 -3.07 -2.87
N LEU A 58 -9.00 -3.21 -2.00
CA LEU A 58 -8.42 -2.09 -1.26
C LEU A 58 -6.99 -1.94 -1.77
N ASP A 59 -6.78 -0.91 -2.59
CA ASP A 59 -5.44 -0.55 -3.05
C ASP A 59 -4.83 0.48 -2.10
N PHE A 60 -3.50 0.49 -2.03
CA PHE A 60 -2.73 1.52 -1.34
C PHE A 60 -1.82 2.21 -2.35
N CYS A 61 -1.75 3.53 -2.27
CA CYS A 61 -0.80 4.31 -3.04
C CYS A 61 0.32 4.75 -2.11
N THR A 62 1.55 4.53 -2.54
CA THR A 62 2.73 4.95 -1.78
C THR A 62 3.64 5.78 -2.65
N LYS A 63 4.14 6.89 -2.09
CA LYS A 63 5.23 7.64 -2.69
C LYS A 63 6.53 7.10 -2.12
N ILE A 64 7.41 6.65 -3.00
CA ILE A 64 8.75 6.17 -2.63
C ILE A 64 9.81 7.14 -3.13
N LYS A 65 10.91 7.23 -2.38
CA LYS A 65 12.12 7.86 -2.88
C LYS A 65 13.08 6.78 -3.34
N THR A 66 13.19 6.58 -4.64
CA THR A 66 14.09 5.55 -5.16
C THR A 66 15.54 5.93 -4.84
N LYS A 67 16.37 4.94 -4.45
CA LYS A 67 17.82 5.11 -4.26
C LYS A 67 18.48 5.91 -5.39
N LYS A 68 18.06 5.68 -6.65
CA LYS A 68 18.55 6.42 -7.83
C LYS A 68 18.23 7.93 -7.78
N GLN A 69 17.00 8.31 -7.42
CA GLN A 69 16.62 9.72 -7.29
C GLN A 69 17.36 10.42 -6.13
N ALA A 70 17.53 9.74 -5.00
CA ALA A 70 18.29 10.29 -3.87
C ALA A 70 19.77 10.57 -4.23
N ILE A 71 20.36 9.72 -5.08
CA ILE A 71 21.72 9.92 -5.58
C ILE A 71 21.78 11.12 -6.54
N GLU A 72 20.85 11.24 -7.49
CA GLU A 72 20.80 12.36 -8.45
C GLU A 72 20.57 13.73 -7.77
N GLU A 73 19.70 13.79 -6.76
CA GLU A 73 19.49 15.02 -5.98
C GLU A 73 20.73 15.43 -5.18
N LYS A 74 21.42 14.45 -4.58
CA LYS A 74 22.65 14.69 -3.84
C LYS A 74 23.71 15.32 -4.74
N TYR A 75 23.87 14.87 -5.98
CA TYR A 75 24.85 15.44 -6.91
C TYR A 75 24.42 16.79 -7.50
N LYS A 76 23.11 17.10 -7.58
CA LYS A 76 22.62 18.43 -7.96
C LYS A 76 22.86 19.52 -6.91
N LEU A 77 22.94 19.19 -5.63
CA LEU A 77 23.23 20.15 -4.56
C LEU A 77 24.72 20.51 -4.42
N ILE A 78 25.61 19.74 -5.06
CA ILE A 78 27.08 19.89 -4.96
C ILE A 78 27.64 20.54 -6.25
N ALA A 79 26.80 20.80 -7.25
CA ALA A 79 27.12 21.49 -8.50
C ALA A 79 26.55 22.93 -8.48
#